data_AF-A0A3M1VTJ5-F1
#
_entry.id   AF-A0A3M1VTJ5-F1
#
_cell.length_a   1.000
_cell.length_b   1.000
_cell.length_c   1.000
_cell.angle_alpha   90.00
_cell.angle_beta   90.00
_cell.angle_gamma   90.00
#
_symmetry.space_group_name_H-M   'P 1'
#
loop_
_entity.id
_entity.type
_entity.pdbx_description
1 polymer ?
#
loop_
_entity_poly.entity_id
_entity_poly.type
_entity_poly.pdbx_seq_one_letter_code
_entity_poly.pdbx_strand_id
1 'polypeptide(L)' 'MKNEDFLEATVRAEDILLGSLGFGEEARLLWVELTACGYRGRAVWPDGEEFDFESDEEPDDLQLWALGVLGKIEQKQAS' A
#
# COMPACT_ATOMS: atom_id res chain seq x y z
N MET A 1 19.14 -11.16 -10.73
CA MET A 1 17.67 -11.11 -10.85
C MET A 1 17.28 -9.65 -10.82
N LYS A 2 16.43 -9.22 -11.75
CA LYS A 2 16.23 -7.83 -12.14
C LYS A 2 15.46 -7.07 -11.07
N ASN A 3 15.96 -5.90 -10.66
CA ASN A 3 15.25 -4.99 -9.74
C ASN A 3 13.94 -4.45 -10.33
N GLU A 4 13.74 -4.57 -11.65
CA GLU A 4 12.54 -4.10 -12.36
C GLU A 4 11.26 -4.85 -11.95
N ASP A 5 11.30 -6.19 -11.86
CA ASP A 5 10.14 -7.01 -11.45
C ASP A 5 9.59 -6.65 -10.06
N PHE A 6 10.48 -6.27 -9.13
CA PHE A 6 10.10 -5.94 -7.75
C PHE A 6 9.48 -4.55 -7.64
N LEU A 7 9.98 -3.59 -8.43
CA LEU A 7 9.39 -2.27 -8.53
C LEU A 7 7.99 -2.35 -9.15
N GLU A 8 7.81 -3.16 -10.19
CA GLU A 8 6.49 -3.39 -10.80
C GLU A 8 5.51 -4.06 -9.83
N ALA A 9 5.96 -5.05 -9.05
CA ALA A 9 5.12 -5.70 -8.05
C ALA A 9 4.70 -4.75 -6.93
N THR A 10 5.59 -3.86 -6.48
CA THR A 10 5.31 -2.86 -5.46
C THR A 10 4.27 -1.86 -5.94
N VAL A 11 4.47 -1.26 -7.11
CA VAL A 11 3.52 -0.30 -7.70
C VAL A 11 2.15 -0.95 -7.87
N ARG A 12 2.10 -2.18 -8.39
CA ARG A 12 0.84 -2.91 -8.55
C ARG A 12 0.14 -3.19 -7.22
N ALA A 13 0.91 -3.49 -6.17
CA ALA A 13 0.36 -3.70 -4.84
C ALA A 13 -0.20 -2.40 -4.23
N GLU A 14 0.47 -1.26 -4.43
CA GLU A 14 -0.06 0.06 -4.05
C GLU A 14 -1.39 0.36 -4.74
N ASP A 15 -1.44 0.19 -6.07
CA ASP A 15 -2.64 0.37 -6.90
C ASP A 15 -3.82 -0.49 -6.42
N ILE A 16 -3.58 -1.74 -6.01
CA ILE A 16 -4.64 -2.62 -5.51
C ILE A 16 -5.25 -2.08 -4.21
N LEU A 17 -4.40 -1.76 -3.22
CA LEU A 17 -4.90 -1.32 -1.90
C LEU A 17 -5.53 0.07 -1.99
N LEU A 18 -4.81 1.04 -2.55
CA LEU A 18 -5.29 2.41 -2.69
C LEU A 18 -6.47 2.48 -3.67
N GLY A 19 -6.44 1.71 -4.75
CA GLY A 19 -7.54 1.65 -5.73
C GLY A 19 -8.83 1.11 -5.11
N SER A 20 -8.74 0.11 -4.21
CA SER A 20 -9.93 -0.41 -3.53
C SER A 20 -10.59 0.60 -2.59
N LEU A 21 -9.84 1.60 -2.13
CA LEU A 21 -10.32 2.71 -1.30
C LEU A 21 -10.68 3.96 -2.12
N GLY A 22 -10.48 3.95 -3.43
CA GLY A 22 -10.73 5.09 -4.32
C GLY A 22 -9.59 6.11 -4.39
N PHE A 23 -8.39 5.77 -3.94
CA PHE A 23 -7.20 6.64 -3.89
C PHE A 23 -6.11 6.28 -4.91
N GLY A 24 -6.27 5.17 -5.64
CA GLY A 24 -5.20 4.53 -6.42
C GLY A 24 -4.60 5.33 -7.58
N GLU A 25 -5.28 6.36 -8.08
CA GLU A 25 -4.79 7.09 -9.26
C GLU A 25 -3.75 8.17 -8.94
N GLU A 26 -3.66 8.63 -7.69
CA GLU A 26 -2.84 9.79 -7.32
C GLU A 26 -2.01 9.58 -6.05
N ALA A 27 -2.47 8.74 -5.11
CA ALA A 27 -1.77 8.55 -3.85
C ALA A 27 -0.61 7.54 -3.93
N ARG A 28 0.41 7.74 -3.10
CA ARG A 28 1.52 6.79 -2.88
C ARG A 28 1.47 6.24 -1.47
N LEU A 29 1.79 4.96 -1.31
CA LEU A 29 1.71 4.31 -0.02
C LEU A 29 3.00 4.55 0.78
N LEU A 30 2.88 5.03 2.02
CA LEU A 30 4.02 5.17 2.94
C LEU A 30 4.23 3.90 3.77
N TRP A 31 3.15 3.38 4.32
CA TRP A 31 3.14 2.12 5.06
C TRP A 31 1.73 1.54 5.10
N VAL A 32 1.64 0.23 5.27
CA VAL A 32 0.38 -0.49 5.48
C VAL A 32 0.62 -1.68 6.40
N GLU A 33 -0.36 -1.98 7.24
CA GLU A 33 -0.38 -3.15 8.10
C GLU A 33 -1.74 -3.86 8.00
N LEU A 34 -1.69 -5.20 8.07
CA LEU A 34 -2.88 -6.02 8.23
C LEU A 34 -3.40 -5.88 9.67
N THR A 35 -4.70 -5.65 9.83
CA THR A 35 -5.38 -5.62 11.13
C THR A 35 -6.14 -6.92 11.37
N ALA A 36 -6.87 -7.03 12.48
CA ALA A 36 -7.66 -8.22 12.78
C ALA A 36 -8.82 -8.44 11.80
N CYS A 37 -9.32 -7.38 11.17
CA CYS A 37 -10.52 -7.41 10.33
C CYS A 37 -10.33 -6.77 8.95
N GLY A 38 -9.11 -6.31 8.61
CA GLY A 38 -8.85 -5.59 7.37
C GLY A 38 -7.42 -5.10 7.33
N TYR A 39 -7.21 -3.83 6.97
CA TYR A 39 -5.88 -3.23 6.93
C TYR A 39 -5.96 -1.72 7.11
N ARG A 40 -4.87 -1.14 7.61
CA ARG A 40 -4.74 0.32 7.75
C ARG A 40 -3.36 0.76 7.28
N GLY A 41 -3.27 2.01 6.88
CA GLY A 41 -2.01 2.55 6.39
C GLY A 41 -2.00 4.06 6.36
N ARG A 42 -0.87 4.56 5.88
CA ARG A 42 -0.73 5.97 5.54
C ARG A 42 -0.27 6.09 4.11
N ALA A 43 -0.82 7.07 3.42
CA ALA A 43 -0.46 7.43 2.07
C ALA A 43 -0.15 8.92 1.98
N VAL A 44 0.44 9.32 0.86
CA VAL A 44 0.80 10.70 0.54
C VAL A 44 0.28 11.05 -0.84
N TRP A 45 -0.35 12.21 -0.94
CA TRP A 45 -0.82 12.81 -2.18
C TRP A 45 0.35 13.40 -3.00
N PRO A 46 0.15 13.69 -4.30
CA PRO A 46 1.20 14.29 -5.13
C PRO A 46 1.70 15.66 -4.66
N ASP A 47 0.89 16.38 -3.88
CA ASP A 47 1.24 17.68 -3.28
C ASP A 47 2.02 17.55 -1.96
N GLY A 48 2.21 16.33 -1.47
CA GLY A 48 2.90 16.03 -0.23
C GLY A 48 2.00 15.97 1.00
N GLU A 49 0.68 16.15 0.86
CA GLU A 49 -0.24 15.98 1.98
C GLU A 49 -0.38 14.48 2.35
N GLU A 50 -0.10 14.14 3.61
CA GLU A 50 -0.23 12.80 4.14
C GLU A 50 -1.64 12.56 4.69
N PHE A 51 -2.17 11.36 4.47
CA PHE A 51 -3.45 10.95 5.02
C PHE A 51 -3.42 9.50 5.50
N ASP A 52 -4.12 9.25 6.61
CA ASP A 52 -4.33 7.92 7.15
C ASP A 52 -5.59 7.30 6.52
N PHE A 53 -5.56 6.00 6.26
CA PHE A 53 -6.70 5.25 5.74
C PHE A 53 -6.86 3.93 6.51
N GLU A 54 -8.10 3.44 6.56
CA GLU A 54 -8.45 2.17 7.19
C GLU A 54 -9.54 1.48 6.35
N SER A 55 -9.40 0.18 6.21
CA SER A 55 -10.42 -0.73 5.68
C SER A 55 -10.82 -1.69 6.79
N ASP A 56 -12.10 -1.66 7.14
CA ASP A 56 -12.72 -2.58 8.11
C ASP A 56 -13.24 -3.88 7.45
N GLU A 57 -13.04 -4.02 6.13
CA GLU A 57 -13.45 -5.20 5.37
C GLU A 57 -12.33 -6.25 5.31
N GLU A 58 -12.73 -7.52 5.37
CA GLU A 58 -11.80 -8.65 5.22
C GLU A 58 -11.12 -8.56 3.85
N PRO A 59 -9.78 -8.56 3.79
CA PRO A 59 -9.10 -8.34 2.52
C PRO A 59 -9.28 -9.53 1.59
N ASP A 60 -9.60 -9.26 0.32
CA ASP A 60 -9.67 -10.30 -0.69
C ASP A 60 -8.29 -10.84 -1.08
N ASP A 61 -8.23 -11.92 -1.88
CA ASP A 61 -6.97 -12.58 -2.27
C ASP A 61 -5.95 -11.62 -2.91
N LEU A 62 -6.40 -10.59 -3.65
CA LEU A 62 -5.50 -9.60 -4.26
C LEU A 62 -4.99 -8.61 -3.22
N GLN A 63 -5.85 -8.16 -2.31
CA GLN A 63 -5.44 -7.28 -1.21
C GLN A 63 -4.47 -8.00 -0.25
N LEU A 64 -4.71 -9.29 0.05
CA LEU A 64 -3.78 -10.12 0.84
C LEU A 64 -2.43 -10.29 0.14
N TRP A 65 -2.42 -10.51 -1.18
CA TRP A 65 -1.19 -10.54 -1.95
C TRP A 65 -0.45 -9.20 -1.88
N ALA A 66 -1.17 -8.09 -2.05
CA ALA A 66 -0.59 -6.75 -2.00
C ALA A 66 0.02 -6.45 -0.62
N LEU A 67 -0.68 -6.78 0.46
CA LEU A 67 -0.17 -6.70 1.83
C LEU A 67 1.06 -7.60 2.04
N GLY A 68 1.14 -8.77 1.39
CA GLY A 68 2.32 -9.63 1.43
C GLY A 68 3.55 -9.06 0.70
N VAL A 69 3.33 -8.30 -0.37
CA VAL A 69 4.38 -7.57 -1.10
C VAL A 69 4.83 -6.34 -0.28
N LEU A 70 3.88 -5.57 0.22
CA LEU A 70 4.08 -4.27 0.87
C LEU A 70 4.41 -4.38 2.37
N GLY A 71 4.02 -5.45 3.05
CA GLY A 71 4.35 -5.69 4.47
C GLY A 71 5.85 -5.92 4.73
N LYS A 72 6.68 -5.90 3.68
CA LYS A 72 8.14 -5.84 3.75
C LYS A 72 8.70 -4.43 3.57
N ILE A 73 7.84 -3.48 3.22
CA ILE A 73 8.17 -2.07 2.99
C ILE A 73 7.95 -1.33 4.30
N GLU A 74 8.86 -1.52 5.26
CA GLU A 74 9.14 -0.43 6.18
C GLU A 74 9.95 0.59 5.36
N GLN A 75 9.30 1.65 4.87
CA GLN A 75 10.04 2.80 4.33
C GLN A 75 10.81 3.44 5.48
N LYS A 76 12.00 2.90 5.77
CA LYS A 76 13.06 3.62 6.47
C LYS A 76 13.47 4.77 5.57
N GLN A 77 12.75 5.90 5.66
CA GLN A 77 13.39 7.18 5.46
C GLN A 77 14.29 7.43 6.67
N ALA A 78 15.49 6.86 6.61
CA ALA A 78 16.58 7.15 7.50
C ALA A 78 17.59 8.04 6.76
N SER A 79 17.75 9.25 7.33
CA SER A 79 18.86 10.22 7.17
C SER A 79 18.84 11.16 5.96
#